data_AF-A0A7V9LA41-F1
#
_entry.id   AF-A0A7V9LA41-F1
#
_cell.length_a   1.000
_cell.length_b   1.000
_cell.length_c   1.000
_cell.angle_alpha   90.00
_cell.angle_beta   90.00
_cell.angle_gamma   90.00
#
_symmetry.space_group_name_H-M   'P 1'
#
loop_
_entity.id
_entity.type
_entity.pdbx_description
1 polymer ?
#
loop_
_entity_poly.entity_id
_entity_poly.type
_entity_poly.pdbx_seq_one_letter_code
_entity_poly.pdbx_strand_id
1 'polypeptide(L)'
;MSLSGMRLALAVMLFALPAQAAPLEMRYLRSENLHIANQGGAINWLDEVKLVLDLAPDGTLTGVETGKTRKHDLYRNNWTAEDVQRWTNRWSGTWKQTTTALDLDVGLESRSCTHTKTRSGEKPQQLACGAVAKLIHFTCTTEKVPLLAPTPAGGMRPTHEVWQCRPTGTVALDRTPTPWTFAKTGCVKTLGGRRGFGYETC
;
A
#
# COMPACT_ATOMS: atom_id res chain seq x y z
N MET A 1 -4.72 -8.15 76.57
CA MET A 1 -5.59 -7.58 75.52
C MET A 1 -4.70 -7.01 74.44
N SER A 2 -4.60 -7.69 73.29
CA SER A 2 -3.83 -7.21 72.14
C SER A 2 -4.69 -7.46 70.89
N LEU A 3 -5.08 -6.38 70.21
CA LEU A 3 -5.89 -6.41 69.00
C LEU A 3 -4.95 -6.48 67.79
N SER A 4 -4.89 -7.64 67.15
CA SER A 4 -4.22 -7.82 65.86
C SER A 4 -5.01 -7.08 64.77
N GLY A 5 -4.43 -6.01 64.25
CA GLY A 5 -4.93 -5.28 63.08
C GLY A 5 -4.77 -6.09 61.80
N MET A 6 -5.89 -6.44 61.18
CA MET A 6 -5.98 -7.12 59.89
C MET A 6 -5.86 -6.06 58.77
N ARG A 7 -4.76 -6.08 58.02
CA ARG A 7 -4.59 -5.22 56.83
C ARG A 7 -5.25 -5.92 55.64
N LEU A 8 -6.37 -5.38 55.16
CA LEU A 8 -6.91 -5.70 53.84
C LEU A 8 -5.94 -5.16 52.78
N ALA A 9 -5.29 -6.05 52.03
CA ALA A 9 -4.59 -5.69 50.81
C ALA A 9 -5.60 -5.64 49.66
N LEU A 10 -5.88 -4.43 49.20
CA LEU A 10 -6.71 -4.18 48.02
C LEU A 10 -5.89 -4.55 46.77
N ALA A 11 -6.23 -5.65 46.11
CA ALA A 11 -5.62 -6.03 44.84
C ALA A 11 -6.20 -5.14 43.73
N VAL A 12 -5.40 -4.19 43.25
CA VAL A 12 -5.72 -3.39 42.06
C VAL A 12 -5.50 -4.28 40.83
N MET A 13 -6.59 -4.79 40.24
CA MET A 13 -6.53 -5.43 38.92
C MET A 13 -6.32 -4.34 37.87
N LEU A 14 -5.08 -4.22 37.39
CA LEU A 14 -4.76 -3.49 36.16
C LEU A 14 -5.33 -4.26 34.97
N PHE A 15 -6.52 -3.88 34.51
CA PHE A 15 -6.98 -4.26 33.18
C PHE A 15 -6.08 -3.56 32.16
N ALA A 16 -5.16 -4.30 31.56
CA ALA A 16 -4.45 -3.84 30.37
C ALA A 16 -5.49 -3.65 29.25
N LEU A 17 -5.80 -2.41 28.92
CA LEU A 17 -6.54 -2.10 27.70
C LEU A 17 -5.76 -2.74 26.53
N PRO A 18 -6.44 -3.42 25.59
CA PRO A 18 -5.76 -3.96 24.42
C PRO A 18 -5.09 -2.78 23.70
N ALA A 19 -3.79 -2.90 23.46
CA ALA A 19 -3.05 -1.93 22.67
C ALA A 19 -3.80 -1.75 21.35
N GLN A 20 -4.23 -0.52 21.07
CA GLN A 20 -4.89 -0.19 19.81
C GLN A 20 -3.96 -0.61 18.67
N ALA A 21 -4.44 -1.50 17.80
CA ALA A 21 -3.65 -1.96 16.66
C ALA A 21 -3.27 -0.73 15.83
N ALA A 22 -1.97 -0.54 15.60
CA ALA A 22 -1.50 0.52 14.74
C ALA A 22 -2.11 0.36 13.33
N PRO A 23 -2.42 1.46 12.62
CA PRO A 23 -2.95 1.37 11.27
C PRO A 23 -2.01 0.59 10.36
N LEU A 24 -2.59 -0.22 9.46
CA LEU A 24 -1.84 -0.91 8.43
C LEU A 24 -1.54 0.07 7.30
N GLU A 25 -0.25 0.30 7.02
CA GLU A 25 0.18 1.18 5.95
C GLU A 25 0.91 0.41 4.85
N MET A 26 0.47 0.62 3.61
CA MET A 26 1.14 0.19 2.39
C MET A 26 1.64 1.42 1.65
N ARG A 27 2.90 1.36 1.20
CA ARG A 27 3.45 2.30 0.21
C ARG A 27 3.97 1.56 -1.00
N TYR A 28 3.72 2.11 -2.18
CA TYR A 28 4.27 1.66 -3.45
C TYR A 28 4.92 2.81 -4.17
N LEU A 29 6.13 2.58 -4.68
CA LEU A 29 6.85 3.51 -5.52
C LEU A 29 7.38 2.78 -6.75
N ARG A 30 7.09 3.31 -7.94
CA ARG A 30 7.78 2.94 -9.18
C ARG A 30 8.43 4.18 -9.73
N SER A 31 9.72 4.12 -10.03
CA SER A 31 10.44 5.17 -10.74
C SER A 31 11.32 4.52 -11.79
N GLU A 32 10.97 4.71 -13.06
CA GLU A 32 11.63 4.02 -14.17
C GLU A 32 11.91 4.96 -15.33
N ASN A 33 13.04 4.72 -16.00
CA ASN A 33 13.41 5.40 -17.22
C ASN A 33 13.79 4.35 -18.28
N LEU A 34 13.17 4.44 -19.45
CA LEU A 34 13.42 3.57 -20.59
C LEU A 34 13.86 4.42 -21.78
N HIS A 35 15.10 4.21 -22.20
CA HIS A 35 15.60 4.78 -23.45
C HIS A 35 15.02 4.03 -24.65
N ILE A 36 14.50 4.78 -25.62
CA ILE A 36 14.06 4.23 -26.89
C ILE A 36 15.30 4.05 -27.77
N ALA A 37 15.44 2.86 -28.38
CA ALA A 37 16.58 2.53 -29.23
C ALA A 37 16.82 3.56 -30.34
N ASN A 38 18.06 3.62 -30.83
CA ASN A 38 18.46 4.52 -31.94
C ASN A 38 18.18 6.01 -31.66
N GLN A 39 18.39 6.46 -30.41
CA GLN A 39 18.12 7.84 -29.99
C GLN A 39 16.66 8.26 -30.23
N GLY A 40 15.72 7.31 -30.15
CA GLY A 40 14.31 7.57 -30.39
C GLY A 40 13.64 8.43 -29.32
N GLY A 41 14.31 8.62 -28.17
CA GLY A 41 13.83 9.38 -27.03
C GLY A 41 13.90 8.61 -25.70
N ALA A 42 13.02 8.94 -24.77
CA ALA A 42 12.95 8.32 -23.45
C ALA A 42 11.51 8.29 -22.90
N ILE A 43 11.20 7.26 -22.11
CA ILE A 43 9.94 7.13 -21.40
C ILE A 43 10.24 7.06 -19.91
N ASN A 44 9.64 7.98 -19.15
CA ASN A 44 9.78 8.04 -17.70
C ASN A 44 8.45 7.66 -17.05
N TRP A 45 8.46 6.70 -16.14
CA TRP A 45 7.31 6.35 -15.31
C TRP A 45 7.59 6.70 -13.86
N LEU A 46 6.59 7.29 -13.22
CA LEU A 46 6.56 7.54 -11.78
C LEU A 46 5.18 7.15 -11.25
N ASP A 47 5.12 6.14 -10.39
CA ASP A 47 3.90 5.81 -9.66
C ASP A 47 4.16 5.91 -8.17
N GLU A 48 3.22 6.51 -7.46
CA GLU A 48 3.23 6.64 -6.01
C GLU A 48 1.84 6.25 -5.53
N VAL A 49 1.74 5.24 -4.66
CA VAL A 49 0.47 4.83 -4.04
C VAL A 49 0.69 4.65 -2.55
N LYS A 50 -0.22 5.21 -1.75
CA LYS A 50 -0.30 5.02 -0.30
C LYS A 50 -1.68 4.52 0.05
N LEU A 51 -1.77 3.45 0.81
CA LEU A 51 -3.00 2.94 1.41
C LEU A 51 -2.82 2.84 2.91
N VAL A 52 -3.75 3.40 3.67
CA VAL A 52 -3.82 3.24 5.12
C VAL A 52 -5.15 2.59 5.46
N LEU A 53 -5.10 1.51 6.25
CA LEU A 53 -6.28 0.84 6.80
C LEU A 53 -6.23 0.94 8.33
N ASP A 54 -7.30 1.46 8.91
CA ASP A 54 -7.54 1.46 10.35
C ASP A 54 -8.40 0.23 10.68
N LEU A 55 -7.87 -0.68 11.50
CA LEU A 55 -8.56 -1.89 11.94
C LEU A 55 -9.07 -1.69 13.37
N ALA A 56 -10.38 -1.55 13.53
CA ALA A 56 -10.99 -1.33 14.83
C ALA A 56 -11.19 -2.66 15.58
N PRO A 57 -11.08 -2.69 16.93
CA PRO A 57 -11.20 -3.92 17.72
C PRO A 57 -12.56 -4.65 17.59
N ASP A 58 -13.60 -3.97 17.13
CA ASP A 58 -14.94 -4.54 16.89
C ASP A 58 -15.05 -5.31 15.56
N GLY A 59 -13.95 -5.42 14.81
CA GLY A 59 -13.90 -6.10 13.52
C GLY A 59 -14.25 -5.21 12.33
N THR A 60 -14.52 -3.92 12.55
CA THR A 60 -14.72 -2.96 11.45
C THR A 60 -13.39 -2.42 10.94
N LEU A 61 -13.34 -2.04 9.65
CA LEU A 61 -12.21 -1.34 9.06
C LEU A 61 -12.66 -0.09 8.30
N THR A 62 -11.80 0.91 8.28
CA THR A 62 -11.87 2.05 7.37
C THR A 62 -10.53 2.24 6.68
N GLY A 63 -10.51 2.87 5.52
CA GLY A 63 -9.26 3.08 4.81
C GLY A 63 -9.29 4.22 3.82
N VAL A 64 -8.10 4.77 3.56
CA VAL A 64 -7.89 5.78 2.52
C VAL A 64 -6.71 5.37 1.67
N GLU A 65 -6.96 5.32 0.37
CA GLU A 65 -5.94 5.14 -0.64
C GLU A 65 -5.76 6.45 -1.40
N THR A 66 -4.51 6.89 -1.58
CA THR A 66 -4.16 7.94 -2.52
C THR A 66 -3.13 7.42 -3.50
N GLY A 67 -3.28 7.84 -4.75
CA GLY A 67 -2.35 7.42 -5.79
C GLY A 67 -2.14 8.45 -6.87
N LYS A 68 -0.97 8.39 -7.48
CA LYS A 68 -0.57 9.18 -8.62
C LYS A 68 0.27 8.31 -9.54
N THR A 69 -0.08 8.28 -10.82
CA THR A 69 0.81 7.79 -11.88
C THR A 69 1.13 8.93 -12.81
N ARG A 70 2.38 8.99 -13.28
CA ARG A 70 2.86 9.92 -14.29
C ARG A 70 3.72 9.16 -15.28
N LYS A 71 3.37 9.25 -16.54
CA LYS A 71 4.21 8.82 -17.66
C LYS A 71 4.59 10.04 -18.48
N HIS A 72 5.88 10.24 -18.68
CA HIS A 72 6.41 11.30 -19.53
C HIS A 72 7.23 10.69 -20.66
N ASP A 73 6.73 10.83 -21.87
CA ASP A 73 7.38 10.38 -23.09
C ASP A 73 8.04 11.56 -23.79
N LEU A 74 9.32 11.44 -24.10
CA LEU A 74 10.08 12.34 -24.95
C LEU A 74 10.46 11.60 -26.22
N TYR A 75 10.21 12.18 -27.38
CA TYR A 75 10.56 11.61 -28.69
C TYR A 75 11.60 12.47 -29.40
N ARG A 76 12.32 11.87 -30.35
CA ARG A 76 13.46 12.49 -31.06
C ARG A 76 13.19 13.86 -31.68
N ASN A 77 11.95 14.14 -32.09
CA ASN A 77 11.53 15.41 -32.71
C ASN A 77 11.10 16.47 -31.67
N ASN A 78 11.51 16.33 -30.40
CA ASN A 78 11.07 17.15 -29.27
C ASN A 78 9.56 17.09 -29.01
N TRP A 79 8.85 16.14 -29.63
CA TRP A 79 7.48 15.87 -29.28
C TRP A 79 7.45 15.21 -27.91
N THR A 80 6.64 15.76 -27.02
CA THR A 80 6.41 15.21 -25.68
C THR A 80 4.95 14.82 -25.50
N ALA A 81 4.75 13.76 -24.72
CA ALA A 81 3.45 13.39 -24.20
C ALA A 81 3.55 13.18 -22.69
N GLU A 82 2.59 13.72 -21.95
CA GLU A 82 2.45 13.46 -20.52
C GLU A 82 1.08 12.83 -20.24
N ASP A 83 1.09 11.79 -19.42
CA ASP A 83 -0.09 11.02 -19.05
C ASP A 83 -0.11 10.92 -17.52
N VAL A 84 -1.04 11.65 -16.88
CA VAL A 84 -1.11 11.78 -15.43
C VAL A 84 -2.46 11.32 -14.93
N GLN A 85 -2.45 10.41 -13.97
CA GLN A 85 -3.63 9.98 -13.26
C GLN A 85 -3.44 10.24 -11.76
N ARG A 86 -4.45 10.80 -11.09
CA ARG A 86 -4.49 10.94 -9.63
C ARG A 86 -5.81 10.40 -9.14
N TRP A 87 -5.79 9.66 -8.05
CA TRP A 87 -7.00 9.14 -7.44
C TRP A 87 -6.97 9.15 -5.92
N THR A 88 -8.15 9.12 -5.34
CA THR A 88 -8.39 8.85 -3.93
C THR A 88 -9.56 7.89 -3.83
N ASN A 89 -9.35 6.76 -3.16
CA ASN A 89 -10.40 5.80 -2.84
C ASN A 89 -10.60 5.83 -1.31
N ARG A 90 -11.86 5.83 -0.86
CA ARG A 90 -12.23 5.59 0.54
C ARG A 90 -12.84 4.22 0.65
N TRP A 91 -12.40 3.49 1.66
CA TRP A 91 -12.74 2.09 1.89
C TRP A 91 -13.37 1.92 3.27
N SER A 92 -14.31 0.99 3.38
CA SER A 92 -14.80 0.48 4.66
C SER A 92 -15.17 -0.98 4.57
N GLY A 93 -15.33 -1.65 5.70
CA GLY A 93 -15.79 -3.03 5.73
C GLY A 93 -15.41 -3.74 7.00
N THR A 94 -14.98 -4.99 6.89
CA THR A 94 -14.70 -5.84 8.04
C THR A 94 -13.37 -6.57 7.91
N TRP A 95 -12.74 -6.86 9.04
CA TRP A 95 -11.53 -7.65 9.09
C TRP A 95 -11.65 -8.80 10.10
N LYS A 96 -10.89 -9.86 9.85
CA LYS A 96 -10.72 -10.96 10.78
C LYS A 96 -9.30 -11.45 10.75
N GLN A 97 -8.70 -11.60 11.92
CA GLN A 97 -7.35 -12.13 12.05
C GLN A 97 -7.36 -13.48 12.76
N THR A 98 -6.60 -14.42 12.23
CA THR A 98 -6.19 -15.66 12.89
C THR A 98 -4.69 -15.59 13.21
N THR A 99 -4.12 -16.66 13.77
CA THR A 99 -2.67 -16.68 14.08
C THR A 99 -1.80 -16.49 12.83
N THR A 100 -2.24 -16.94 11.66
CA THR A 100 -1.42 -16.97 10.44
C THR A 100 -1.97 -16.18 9.27
N ALA A 101 -3.25 -15.77 9.33
CA ALA A 101 -3.94 -15.08 8.26
C ALA A 101 -4.68 -13.83 8.75
N LEU A 102 -4.81 -12.86 7.86
CA LEU A 102 -5.66 -11.68 8.02
C LEU A 102 -6.57 -11.62 6.80
N ASP A 103 -7.87 -11.66 7.01
CA ASP A 103 -8.88 -11.53 5.95
C ASP A 103 -9.47 -10.13 6.01
N LEU A 104 -9.59 -9.49 4.85
CA LEU A 104 -10.14 -8.14 4.71
C LEU A 104 -11.28 -8.16 3.70
N ASP A 105 -12.48 -7.81 4.13
CA ASP A 105 -13.60 -7.50 3.25
C ASP A 105 -13.69 -5.99 3.14
N VAL A 106 -13.34 -5.45 1.97
CA VAL A 106 -13.31 -4.01 1.72
C VAL A 106 -14.34 -3.61 0.66
N GLY A 107 -15.13 -2.61 1.00
CA GLY A 107 -16.08 -1.94 0.13
C GLY A 107 -15.60 -0.54 -0.25
N LEU A 108 -15.73 -0.19 -1.52
CA LEU A 108 -15.43 1.15 -2.03
C LEU A 108 -16.59 2.09 -1.69
N GLU A 109 -16.37 3.00 -0.75
CA GLU A 109 -17.36 3.99 -0.36
C GLU A 109 -17.43 5.14 -1.37
N SER A 110 -16.26 5.64 -1.76
CA SER A 110 -16.15 6.74 -2.69
C SER A 110 -14.82 6.70 -3.44
N ARG A 111 -14.85 7.26 -4.66
CA ARG A 111 -13.69 7.39 -5.52
C ARG A 111 -13.71 8.76 -6.18
N SER A 112 -12.61 9.48 -6.04
CA SER A 112 -12.30 10.67 -6.84
C SER A 112 -11.13 10.33 -7.73
N CYS A 113 -11.22 10.63 -9.02
CA CYS A 113 -10.14 10.35 -9.96
C CYS A 113 -10.09 11.38 -11.08
N THR A 114 -8.86 11.75 -11.47
CA THR A 114 -8.57 12.59 -12.63
C THR A 114 -7.54 11.87 -13.49
N HIS A 115 -7.72 11.92 -14.81
CA HIS A 115 -6.81 11.31 -15.77
C HIS A 115 -6.66 12.26 -16.95
N THR A 116 -5.49 12.88 -17.08
CA THR A 116 -5.21 13.89 -18.08
C THR A 116 -4.04 13.47 -18.95
N LYS A 117 -4.22 13.61 -20.25
CA LYS A 117 -3.17 13.41 -21.25
C LYS A 117 -2.89 14.71 -21.98
N THR A 118 -1.62 15.11 -22.01
CA THR A 118 -1.16 16.27 -22.77
C THR A 118 -0.17 15.82 -23.82
N ARG A 119 -0.15 16.53 -24.95
CA ARG A 119 0.75 16.29 -26.07
C ARG A 119 1.19 17.64 -26.62
N SER A 120 2.42 17.70 -27.11
CA SER A 120 2.97 18.92 -27.70
C SER A 120 2.09 19.43 -28.85
N GLY A 121 1.63 20.67 -28.76
CA GLY A 121 0.78 21.31 -29.78
C GLY A 121 -0.71 20.95 -29.72
N GLU A 122 -1.14 20.12 -28.77
CA GLU A 122 -2.53 19.71 -28.60
C GLU A 122 -3.13 20.26 -27.29
N LYS A 123 -4.45 20.44 -27.26
CA LYS A 123 -5.16 20.75 -26.01
C LYS A 123 -5.12 19.53 -25.07
N PRO A 124 -5.04 19.73 -23.73
CA PRO A 124 -5.15 18.65 -22.77
C PRO A 124 -6.44 17.84 -22.95
N GLN A 125 -6.32 16.52 -22.94
CA GLN A 125 -7.43 15.58 -23.02
C GLN A 125 -7.73 15.02 -21.63
N GLN A 126 -9.00 15.02 -21.24
CA GLN A 126 -9.47 14.29 -20.06
C GLN A 126 -9.90 12.90 -20.51
N LEU A 127 -9.36 11.87 -19.85
CA LEU A 127 -9.64 10.48 -20.12
C LEU A 127 -10.48 9.89 -18.97
N ALA A 128 -11.19 8.81 -19.25
CA ALA A 128 -11.85 8.05 -18.19
C ALA A 128 -10.80 7.39 -17.28
N CYS A 129 -11.09 7.32 -16.00
CA CYS A 129 -10.33 6.49 -15.06
C CYS A 129 -10.76 5.02 -15.19
N GLY A 130 -9.84 4.09 -14.90
CA GLY A 130 -10.19 2.67 -14.87
C GLY A 130 -11.19 2.33 -13.76
N ALA A 131 -11.85 1.20 -13.92
CA ALA A 131 -12.83 0.70 -12.96
C ALA A 131 -12.15 0.17 -11.68
N VAL A 132 -12.83 0.34 -10.55
CA VAL A 132 -12.47 -0.29 -9.27
C VAL A 132 -13.68 -1.06 -8.77
N ALA A 133 -13.44 -2.31 -8.36
CA ALA A 133 -14.46 -3.18 -7.81
C ALA A 133 -15.06 -2.55 -6.54
N LYS A 134 -16.39 -2.64 -6.42
CA LYS A 134 -17.11 -2.07 -5.26
C LYS A 134 -16.91 -2.86 -3.99
N LEU A 135 -16.64 -4.16 -4.10
CA LEU A 135 -16.42 -5.09 -3.00
C LEU A 135 -15.25 -5.99 -3.38
N ILE A 136 -14.32 -6.16 -2.46
CA ILE A 136 -13.12 -6.98 -2.65
C ILE A 136 -12.86 -7.73 -1.36
N HIS A 137 -12.71 -9.05 -1.47
CA HIS A 137 -12.23 -9.87 -0.38
C HIS A 137 -10.73 -10.16 -0.60
N PHE A 138 -9.91 -9.79 0.37
CA PHE A 138 -8.48 -10.09 0.41
C PHE A 138 -8.18 -11.16 1.45
N THR A 139 -7.35 -12.11 1.07
CA THR A 139 -6.69 -13.02 2.00
C THR A 139 -5.23 -12.61 2.14
N CYS A 140 -4.81 -12.32 3.36
CA CYS A 140 -3.44 -11.94 3.68
C CYS A 140 -2.72 -13.08 4.39
N THR A 141 -1.54 -13.42 3.89
CA THR A 141 -0.63 -14.39 4.52
C THR A 141 0.57 -13.68 5.12
N THR A 142 1.12 -14.26 6.18
CA THR A 142 2.40 -13.81 6.74
C THR A 142 3.53 -14.20 5.80
N GLU A 143 4.32 -13.23 5.35
CA GLU A 143 5.51 -13.47 4.53
C GLU A 143 6.73 -12.73 5.10
N LYS A 144 7.92 -13.25 4.83
CA LYS A 144 9.19 -12.56 5.08
C LYS A 144 9.74 -12.03 3.77
N VAL A 145 9.83 -10.71 3.65
CA VAL A 145 10.35 -10.06 2.43
C VAL A 145 11.78 -9.58 2.63
N PRO A 146 12.71 -9.83 1.69
CA PRO A 146 14.06 -9.31 1.77
C PRO A 146 14.09 -7.81 1.47
N LEU A 147 14.81 -7.05 2.30
CA LEU A 147 15.00 -5.62 2.11
C LEU A 147 16.19 -5.34 1.17
N LEU A 148 16.12 -4.24 0.42
CA LEU A 148 17.17 -3.76 -0.49
C LEU A 148 18.33 -3.05 0.21
N ALA A 149 18.54 -3.27 1.51
CA ALA A 149 19.64 -2.67 2.26
C ALA A 149 21.02 -3.16 1.75
N PRO A 150 22.08 -2.33 1.85
CA PRO A 150 23.44 -2.74 1.56
C PRO A 150 23.77 -4.01 2.36
N THR A 151 24.01 -5.10 1.65
CA THR A 151 24.37 -6.36 2.29
C THR A 151 25.88 -6.35 2.53
N PRO A 152 26.37 -6.62 3.76
CA PRO A 152 27.80 -6.86 3.95
C PRO A 152 28.26 -7.97 3.01
N ALA A 153 29.49 -7.89 2.48
CA ALA A 153 30.00 -8.90 1.55
C ALA A 153 29.88 -10.31 2.15
N GLY A 154 29.08 -11.17 1.51
CA GLY A 154 28.80 -12.54 1.96
C GLY A 154 27.66 -12.72 2.97
N GLY A 155 26.97 -11.65 3.39
CA GLY A 155 25.85 -11.70 4.34
C GLY A 155 24.49 -12.00 3.69
N MET A 156 23.54 -12.48 4.49
CA MET A 156 22.12 -12.55 4.12
C MET A 156 21.48 -11.15 4.17
N ARG A 157 20.55 -10.87 3.26
CA ARG A 157 19.77 -9.62 3.29
C ARG A 157 18.85 -9.62 4.52
N PRO A 158 18.71 -8.47 5.21
CA PRO A 158 17.73 -8.36 6.28
C PRO A 158 16.33 -8.58 5.72
N THR A 159 15.49 -9.28 6.49
CA THR A 159 14.10 -9.56 6.11
C THR A 159 13.14 -8.82 7.02
N HIS A 160 11.98 -8.46 6.49
CA HIS A 160 10.88 -7.89 7.26
C HIS A 160 9.65 -8.79 7.19
N GLU A 161 8.94 -8.98 8.31
CA GLU A 161 7.64 -9.66 8.31
C GLU A 161 6.53 -8.72 7.85
N VAL A 162 5.73 -9.20 6.91
CA VAL A 162 4.64 -8.46 6.29
C VAL A 162 3.38 -9.30 6.19
N TRP A 163 2.24 -8.64 6.12
CA TRP A 163 1.02 -9.19 5.54
C TRP A 163 1.05 -8.96 4.03
N GLN A 164 1.04 -10.03 3.24
CA GLN A 164 0.79 -9.95 1.80
C GLN A 164 -0.65 -10.34 1.48
N CYS A 165 -1.45 -9.33 1.16
CA CYS A 165 -2.87 -9.45 0.87
C CYS A 165 -3.11 -9.57 -0.63
N ARG A 166 -3.73 -10.66 -1.04
CA ARG A 166 -4.12 -10.90 -2.44
C ARG A 166 -5.65 -10.92 -2.53
N PRO A 167 -6.24 -10.27 -3.54
CA PRO A 167 -7.67 -10.37 -3.75
C PRO A 167 -8.01 -11.81 -4.12
N THR A 168 -9.17 -12.28 -3.67
CA THR A 168 -9.71 -13.56 -4.10
C THR A 168 -10.30 -13.43 -5.49
N GLY A 169 -9.64 -14.06 -6.47
CA GLY A 169 -10.00 -13.96 -7.89
C GLY A 169 -9.50 -12.69 -8.58
N THR A 170 -9.97 -12.47 -9.80
CA THR A 170 -9.62 -11.28 -10.60
C THR A 170 -10.55 -10.14 -10.25
N VAL A 171 -10.01 -9.07 -9.67
CA VAL A 171 -10.75 -7.86 -9.32
C VAL A 171 -10.19 -6.65 -10.04
N ALA A 172 -11.07 -5.74 -10.44
CA ALA A 172 -10.65 -4.46 -10.99
C ALA A 172 -10.14 -3.57 -9.86
N LEU A 173 -8.86 -3.20 -9.91
CA LEU A 173 -8.20 -2.30 -8.97
C LEU A 173 -7.60 -1.07 -9.67
N ASP A 174 -7.88 -0.91 -10.96
CA ASP A 174 -7.31 0.13 -11.81
C ASP A 174 -5.77 0.24 -11.66
N ARG A 175 -5.27 1.31 -11.02
CA ARG A 175 -3.84 1.59 -10.80
C ARG A 175 -3.35 1.23 -9.40
N THR A 176 -4.21 0.71 -8.53
CA THR A 176 -3.81 0.24 -7.21
C THR A 176 -2.98 -1.05 -7.36
N PRO A 177 -1.73 -1.09 -6.86
CA PRO A 177 -0.85 -2.24 -7.03
C PRO A 177 -1.34 -3.44 -6.20
N THR A 178 -1.03 -4.65 -6.67
CA THR A 178 -1.22 -5.90 -5.91
C THR A 178 0.07 -6.72 -5.91
N PRO A 179 0.32 -7.54 -4.87
CA PRO A 179 -0.46 -7.65 -3.61
C PRO A 179 -0.37 -6.39 -2.75
N TRP A 180 -1.36 -6.16 -1.87
CA TRP A 180 -1.19 -5.15 -0.83
C TRP A 180 -0.21 -5.68 0.21
N THR A 181 0.81 -4.88 0.55
CA THR A 181 1.86 -5.30 1.48
C THR A 181 1.88 -4.36 2.67
N PHE A 182 1.59 -4.88 3.85
CA PHE A 182 1.59 -4.14 5.11
C PHE A 182 2.67 -4.69 6.04
N ALA A 183 3.53 -3.84 6.59
CA ALA A 183 4.49 -4.28 7.59
C ALA A 183 3.75 -4.68 8.88
N LYS A 184 4.14 -5.80 9.50
CA LYS A 184 3.59 -6.17 10.81
C LYS A 184 4.08 -5.27 11.95
N THR A 185 5.24 -4.66 11.74
CA THR A 185 5.91 -3.72 12.65
C THR A 185 6.56 -2.62 11.81
N GLY A 186 6.51 -1.36 12.24
CA GLY A 186 7.14 -0.27 11.47
C GLY A 186 6.50 -0.05 10.09
N CYS A 187 7.29 0.31 9.08
CA CYS A 187 6.80 0.60 7.72
C CYS A 187 7.68 -0.06 6.65
N VAL A 188 7.04 -0.59 5.61
CA VAL A 188 7.69 -1.12 4.42
C VAL A 188 7.09 -0.48 3.18
N LYS A 189 7.95 -0.06 2.26
CA LYS A 189 7.61 0.44 0.92
C LYS A 189 7.97 -0.62 -0.12
N THR A 190 7.02 -0.95 -0.98
CA THR A 190 7.25 -1.78 -2.16
C THR A 190 7.81 -0.91 -3.28
N LEU A 191 8.94 -1.32 -3.85
CA LEU A 191 9.49 -0.76 -5.07
C LEU A 191 9.05 -1.59 -6.28
N GLY A 192 8.39 -0.98 -7.24
CA GLY A 192 8.06 -1.60 -8.52
C GLY A 192 9.04 -1.23 -9.62
N GLY A 193 9.10 -2.08 -10.65
CA GLY A 193 9.76 -1.79 -11.91
C GLY A 193 9.91 -3.00 -12.81
N ARG A 194 10.50 -2.80 -13.98
CA ARG A 194 10.81 -3.76 -15.05
C ARG A 194 11.68 -4.91 -14.56
N ARG A 195 12.51 -4.70 -13.53
CA ARG A 195 13.36 -5.74 -12.92
C ARG A 195 12.65 -6.52 -11.80
N GLY A 196 11.36 -6.27 -11.57
CA GLY A 196 10.56 -6.93 -10.54
C GLY A 196 10.27 -6.01 -9.35
N PHE A 197 9.92 -6.64 -8.23
CA PHE A 197 9.61 -5.94 -6.98
C PHE A 197 10.78 -6.00 -5.99
N GLY A 198 10.92 -4.94 -5.19
CA GLY A 198 11.82 -4.90 -4.04
C GLY A 198 11.14 -4.24 -2.84
N TYR A 199 11.79 -4.30 -1.68
CA TYR A 199 11.24 -3.76 -0.44
C TYR A 199 12.28 -2.91 0.28
N GLU A 200 11.84 -1.79 0.85
CA GLU A 200 12.64 -0.90 1.69
C GLU A 200 11.84 -0.56 2.95
N THR A 201 12.50 -0.23 4.04
CA THR A 201 11.82 0.42 5.16
C THR A 201 11.44 1.84 4.77
N CYS A 202 10.28 2.30 5.24
CA CYS A 202 10.02 3.72 5.36
C CYS A 202 10.61 4.22 6.69
#